data_AF-A0A9E1VKS6-F1
#
_entry.id   AF-A0A9E1VKS6-F1
#
_cell.length_a   1.000
_cell.length_b   1.000
_cell.length_c   1.000
_cell.angle_alpha   90.00
_cell.angle_beta   90.00
_cell.angle_gamma   90.00
#
_symmetry.space_group_name_H-M   'P 1'
#
loop_
_entity.id
_entity.type
_entity.pdbx_description
1 polymer ?
#
loop_
_entity_poly.entity_id
_entity_poly.type
_entity_poly.pdbx_seq_one_letter_code
_entity_poly.pdbx_strand_id
1 'polypeptide(L)'
;MVVSSQPEWLARHWTLTERYRMQIVKEHDFLCNAEGVIWVRPDDEESKETTQEMADDYIRMGCADLKYMNMESGSGQQMRNDHILVVGDGVGGMTAAIEAAQAGYKATIVEKSGELGGWAAKLKSRTPSVAPYADPADTEIEAMKAAIDAFADVTVHLNATVAKTSGAPGRFSADIATESGSVVTENFGAIIQATGFDAYDASKLEQYSYGKNADIVDQAGLEALALAAGDGEIKRPSNGDAVKRVVFVQCAGQRSDKDGELSYCSGHCCSTSIKQAMYFKDQNPDIDTQIIYTDLRTPGSAGEDFYRSGQNKGVTFTKGIVSEVTADLKVKLKDLILDEEIEEQADLVVLATGQVPNSGINIDAIASDDDEEG
;
A
#
# COMPACT_ATOMS: atom_id res chain seq x y z
N MET A 1 -10.92 -5.47 -43.79
CA MET A 1 -11.10 -6.87 -44.23
C MET A 1 -10.41 -7.78 -43.21
N VAL A 2 -11.10 -8.13 -42.12
CA VAL A 2 -10.89 -9.37 -41.36
C VAL A 2 -12.28 -9.73 -40.82
N VAL A 3 -12.70 -10.93 -41.15
CA VAL A 3 -14.00 -11.54 -40.85
C VAL A 3 -13.83 -12.35 -39.57
N SER A 4 -14.66 -12.15 -38.55
CA SER A 4 -14.81 -13.12 -37.46
C SER A 4 -16.18 -13.78 -37.58
N SER A 5 -16.18 -15.02 -38.04
CA SER A 5 -17.31 -15.92 -38.06
C SER A 5 -17.67 -16.39 -36.65
N GLN A 6 -18.92 -16.12 -36.23
CA GLN A 6 -19.60 -16.83 -35.15
C GLN A 6 -20.81 -17.58 -35.77
N PRO A 7 -21.15 -18.80 -35.33
CA PRO A 7 -22.07 -19.68 -36.06
C PRO A 7 -23.54 -19.27 -35.95
N GLU A 8 -24.26 -19.36 -37.08
CA GLU A 8 -25.64 -18.91 -37.34
C GLU A 8 -26.79 -19.62 -36.58
N TRP A 9 -26.55 -20.27 -35.43
CA TRP A 9 -27.60 -21.05 -34.77
C TRP A 9 -28.33 -20.33 -33.61
N LEU A 10 -27.87 -19.14 -33.19
CA LEU A 10 -28.49 -18.35 -32.12
C LEU A 10 -29.51 -17.29 -32.60
N ALA A 11 -29.72 -17.16 -33.91
CA ALA A 11 -30.47 -16.03 -34.49
C ALA A 11 -31.90 -16.37 -34.96
N ARG A 12 -32.61 -17.29 -34.28
CA ARG A 12 -34.04 -17.48 -34.53
C ARG A 12 -34.79 -17.52 -33.20
N HIS A 13 -35.77 -16.61 -33.08
CA HIS A 13 -36.74 -16.39 -31.99
C HIS A 13 -36.52 -15.15 -31.10
N TRP A 14 -36.39 -13.98 -31.73
CA TRP A 14 -36.71 -12.73 -31.02
C TRP A 14 -37.81 -11.98 -31.79
N THR A 15 -38.99 -11.90 -31.17
CA THR A 15 -40.12 -11.08 -31.61
C THR A 15 -39.93 -9.63 -31.13
N LEU A 16 -40.70 -8.72 -31.74
CA LEU A 16 -40.64 -7.25 -31.71
C LEU A 16 -40.46 -6.52 -30.34
N THR A 17 -40.41 -7.23 -29.22
CA THR A 17 -40.32 -6.69 -27.84
C THR A 17 -38.95 -6.12 -27.49
N GLU A 18 -37.90 -6.38 -28.28
CA GLU A 18 -36.53 -5.89 -27.99
C GLU A 18 -36.25 -4.42 -28.33
N ARG A 19 -37.16 -3.72 -29.01
CA ARG A 19 -36.95 -2.30 -29.34
C ARG A 19 -37.13 -1.34 -28.15
N TYR A 20 -37.54 -1.85 -26.98
CA TYR A 20 -37.70 -1.06 -25.74
C TYR A 20 -36.42 -0.94 -24.89
N ARG A 21 -35.24 -1.29 -25.42
CA ARG A 21 -33.99 -1.32 -24.65
C ARG A 21 -33.21 0.01 -24.51
N MET A 22 -33.80 1.16 -24.80
CA MET A 22 -33.13 2.47 -24.63
C MET A 22 -34.01 3.52 -23.93
N GLN A 23 -34.75 3.10 -22.91
CA GLN A 23 -35.38 4.02 -21.95
C GLN A 23 -35.32 3.49 -20.52
N ILE A 24 -34.30 2.66 -20.23
CA ILE A 24 -34.14 1.89 -19.00
C ILE A 24 -32.93 2.43 -18.22
N VAL A 25 -33.02 3.66 -17.71
CA VAL A 25 -32.01 4.21 -16.76
C VAL A 25 -32.70 4.85 -15.55
N LYS A 26 -34.01 4.68 -15.40
CA LYS A 26 -34.82 5.34 -14.37
C LYS A 26 -35.59 4.39 -13.44
N GLU A 27 -35.51 3.08 -13.67
CA GLU A 27 -36.25 2.02 -12.96
C GLU A 27 -35.33 0.79 -12.77
N HIS A 28 -34.29 0.85 -11.95
CA HIS A 28 -33.41 -0.32 -11.74
C HIS A 28 -33.29 -0.67 -10.27
N ASP A 29 -33.75 -1.88 -9.94
CA ASP A 29 -33.28 -2.65 -8.81
C ASP A 29 -32.13 -3.56 -9.28
N PHE A 30 -31.04 -3.64 -8.52
CA PHE A 30 -29.83 -4.35 -8.93
C PHE A 30 -29.78 -5.74 -8.29
N LEU A 31 -29.86 -6.78 -9.11
CA LEU A 31 -29.80 -8.16 -8.67
C LEU A 31 -28.38 -8.70 -8.77
N CYS A 32 -27.78 -9.03 -7.62
CA CYS A 32 -26.40 -9.48 -7.51
C CYS A 32 -26.26 -11.01 -7.68
N ASN A 33 -26.61 -11.54 -8.86
CA ASN A 33 -26.53 -12.99 -9.12
C ASN A 33 -25.10 -13.50 -9.37
N ALA A 34 -24.13 -12.63 -9.63
CA ALA A 34 -22.73 -13.04 -9.78
C ALA A 34 -22.07 -13.26 -8.41
N GLU A 35 -21.78 -12.18 -7.69
CA GLU A 35 -21.13 -12.23 -6.38
C GLU A 35 -22.03 -12.90 -5.32
N GLY A 36 -23.34 -12.65 -5.36
CA GLY A 36 -24.29 -13.14 -4.36
C GLY A 36 -24.78 -14.57 -4.60
N VAL A 37 -24.54 -15.16 -5.78
CA VAL A 37 -25.01 -16.52 -6.10
C VAL A 37 -23.91 -17.32 -6.79
N ILE A 38 -23.55 -17.01 -8.04
CA ILE A 38 -22.70 -17.88 -8.86
C ILE A 38 -21.29 -18.07 -8.25
N TRP A 39 -20.70 -17.03 -7.65
CA TRP A 39 -19.33 -17.09 -7.12
C TRP A 39 -19.20 -17.70 -5.72
N VAL A 40 -20.31 -17.83 -4.99
CA VAL A 40 -20.32 -18.40 -3.63
C VAL A 40 -20.86 -19.82 -3.59
N ARG A 41 -21.41 -20.32 -4.70
CA ARG A 41 -21.98 -21.66 -4.81
C ARG A 41 -20.96 -22.62 -5.42
N PRO A 42 -20.87 -23.86 -4.90
CA PRO A 42 -20.06 -24.92 -5.52
C PRO A 42 -20.47 -25.18 -6.98
N ASP A 43 -19.48 -25.38 -7.86
CA ASP A 43 -19.70 -25.79 -9.26
C ASP A 43 -19.73 -27.33 -9.38
N ASP A 44 -20.78 -27.94 -8.81
CA ASP A 44 -21.02 -29.38 -8.88
C ASP A 44 -22.49 -29.68 -9.26
N GLU A 45 -22.72 -30.91 -9.75
CA GLU A 45 -24.03 -31.31 -10.29
C GLU A 45 -25.14 -31.30 -9.23
N GLU A 46 -24.81 -31.57 -7.96
CA GLU A 46 -25.76 -31.59 -6.84
C GLU A 46 -26.20 -30.17 -6.44
N SER A 47 -25.32 -29.19 -6.64
CA SER A 47 -25.54 -27.78 -6.29
C SER A 47 -26.18 -26.95 -7.40
N LYS A 48 -26.25 -27.44 -8.65
CA LYS A 48 -26.78 -26.68 -9.79
C LYS A 48 -28.23 -26.26 -9.63
N GLU A 49 -29.10 -27.18 -9.21
CA GLU A 49 -30.53 -26.92 -9.05
C GLU A 49 -30.76 -25.84 -7.98
N THR A 50 -30.16 -26.01 -6.81
CA THR A 50 -30.29 -25.06 -5.69
C THR A 50 -29.63 -23.71 -5.99
N THR A 51 -28.58 -23.67 -6.83
CA THR A 51 -27.98 -22.42 -7.32
C THR A 51 -28.91 -21.68 -8.28
N GLN A 52 -29.58 -22.41 -9.18
CA GLN A 52 -30.59 -21.83 -10.06
C GLN A 52 -31.81 -21.34 -9.26
N GLU A 53 -32.27 -22.11 -8.27
CA GLU A 53 -33.36 -21.69 -7.38
C GLU A 53 -33.02 -20.41 -6.62
N MET A 54 -31.80 -20.32 -6.08
CA MET A 54 -31.33 -19.12 -5.40
C MET A 54 -31.29 -17.91 -6.35
N ALA A 55 -30.79 -18.07 -7.58
CA ALA A 55 -30.80 -17.00 -8.58
C ALA A 55 -32.23 -16.58 -8.98
N ASP A 56 -33.14 -17.54 -9.12
CA ASP A 56 -34.55 -17.30 -9.41
C ASP A 56 -35.24 -16.55 -8.27
N ASP A 57 -34.92 -16.88 -7.02
CA ASP A 57 -35.45 -16.21 -5.84
C ASP A 57 -34.98 -14.76 -5.74
N TYR A 58 -33.71 -14.47 -6.03
CA TYR A 58 -33.23 -13.09 -6.15
C TYR A 58 -34.03 -12.32 -7.22
N ILE A 59 -34.30 -12.95 -8.38
CA ILE A 59 -35.14 -12.34 -9.43
C ILE A 59 -36.57 -12.10 -8.94
N ARG A 60 -37.15 -13.05 -8.20
CA ARG A 60 -38.51 -12.91 -7.63
C ARG A 60 -38.57 -11.80 -6.59
N MET A 61 -37.55 -11.67 -5.74
CA MET A 61 -37.44 -10.63 -4.74
C MET A 61 -37.34 -9.25 -5.40
N GLY A 62 -36.46 -9.05 -6.37
CA GLY A 62 -36.40 -7.77 -7.09
C GLY A 62 -37.68 -7.47 -7.86
N CYS A 63 -38.31 -8.47 -8.48
CA CYS A 63 -39.64 -8.32 -9.08
C CYS A 63 -40.73 -7.94 -8.07
N ALA A 64 -40.60 -8.35 -6.80
CA ALA A 64 -41.53 -7.99 -5.74
C ALA A 64 -41.29 -6.56 -5.27
N ASP A 65 -40.03 -6.17 -5.06
CA ASP A 65 -39.63 -4.82 -4.63
C ASP A 65 -40.00 -3.76 -5.66
N LEU A 66 -39.82 -4.05 -6.95
CA LEU A 66 -40.23 -3.17 -8.05
C LEU A 66 -41.73 -2.79 -8.02
N LYS A 67 -42.60 -3.62 -7.45
CA LYS A 67 -44.05 -3.31 -7.34
C LYS A 67 -44.35 -2.22 -6.32
N TYR A 68 -43.46 -2.03 -5.35
CA TYR A 68 -43.64 -1.09 -4.24
C TYR A 68 -42.64 0.08 -4.30
N MET A 69 -41.72 0.07 -5.26
CA MET A 69 -40.72 1.11 -5.43
C MET A 69 -41.38 2.41 -5.91
N ASN A 70 -41.07 3.51 -5.22
CA ASN A 70 -41.44 4.85 -5.66
C ASN A 70 -40.31 5.44 -6.51
N MET A 71 -40.68 6.08 -7.61
CA MET A 71 -39.72 6.72 -8.50
C MET A 71 -39.22 8.03 -7.87
N GLU A 72 -38.00 8.01 -7.35
CA GLU A 72 -37.36 9.21 -6.80
C GLU A 72 -36.89 10.14 -7.91
N SER A 73 -37.06 11.44 -7.71
CA SER A 73 -36.43 12.44 -8.58
C SER A 73 -34.97 12.62 -8.17
N GLY A 74 -34.05 12.66 -9.15
CA GLY A 74 -32.66 12.98 -8.88
C GLY A 74 -32.54 14.30 -8.11
N SER A 75 -31.62 14.34 -7.13
CA SER A 75 -31.52 15.41 -6.12
C SER A 75 -31.11 16.80 -6.65
N GLY A 76 -31.10 17.03 -7.97
CA GLY A 76 -30.67 18.29 -8.59
C GLY A 76 -29.17 18.60 -8.38
N GLN A 77 -28.68 19.66 -9.02
CA GLN A 77 -27.33 20.14 -8.73
C GLN A 77 -27.30 20.77 -7.33
N GLN A 78 -26.43 20.22 -6.50
CA GLN A 78 -26.18 20.70 -5.15
C GLN A 78 -25.04 21.73 -5.17
N MET A 79 -24.83 22.44 -4.05
CA MET A 79 -23.71 23.38 -3.89
C MET A 79 -22.38 22.73 -4.29
N ARG A 80 -21.56 23.45 -5.06
CA ARG A 80 -20.22 23.04 -5.47
C ARG A 80 -19.19 23.86 -4.73
N ASN A 81 -18.32 23.18 -4.00
CA ASN A 81 -17.12 23.76 -3.44
C ASN A 81 -15.90 23.27 -4.24
N ASP A 82 -15.06 24.18 -4.69
CA ASP A 82 -13.87 23.86 -5.51
C ASP A 82 -12.59 23.75 -4.66
N HIS A 83 -12.74 23.65 -3.34
CA HIS A 83 -11.65 23.47 -2.38
C HIS A 83 -11.46 21.99 -2.03
N ILE A 84 -10.22 21.49 -2.13
CA ILE A 84 -9.90 20.07 -1.90
C ILE A 84 -9.18 19.92 -0.56
N LEU A 85 -9.65 19.01 0.28
CA LEU A 85 -8.94 18.58 1.49
C LEU A 85 -8.02 17.41 1.15
N VAL A 86 -6.76 17.49 1.54
CA VAL A 86 -5.77 16.42 1.45
C VAL A 86 -5.35 16.04 2.86
N VAL A 87 -5.64 14.79 3.26
CA VAL A 87 -5.31 14.26 4.59
C VAL A 87 -4.04 13.42 4.50
N GLY A 88 -2.95 13.93 5.07
CA GLY A 88 -1.61 13.34 4.94
C GLY A 88 -0.81 13.93 3.78
N ASP A 89 0.50 13.97 3.96
CA ASP A 89 1.46 14.75 3.18
C ASP A 89 2.60 13.91 2.58
N GLY A 90 2.45 12.58 2.56
CA GLY A 90 3.39 11.75 1.84
C GLY A 90 3.46 12.14 0.36
N VAL A 91 4.33 11.48 -0.42
CA VAL A 91 4.47 11.75 -1.87
C VAL A 91 3.10 11.81 -2.58
N GLY A 92 2.16 10.92 -2.23
CA GLY A 92 0.81 10.94 -2.78
C GLY A 92 -0.01 12.20 -2.42
N GLY A 93 0.05 12.64 -1.17
CA GLY A 93 -0.67 13.83 -0.69
C GLY A 93 -0.09 15.13 -1.27
N MET A 94 1.24 15.28 -1.24
CA MET A 94 1.91 16.44 -1.84
C MET A 94 1.67 16.51 -3.35
N THR A 95 1.77 15.37 -4.06
CA THR A 95 1.46 15.31 -5.49
C THR A 95 0.01 15.73 -5.75
N ALA A 96 -0.94 15.22 -4.98
CA ALA A 96 -2.35 15.58 -5.13
C ALA A 96 -2.60 17.09 -4.94
N ALA A 97 -1.97 17.70 -3.93
CA ALA A 97 -2.08 19.14 -3.69
C ALA A 97 -1.44 19.98 -4.80
N ILE A 98 -0.25 19.59 -5.27
CA ILE A 98 0.47 20.25 -6.37
C ILE A 98 -0.35 20.19 -7.65
N GLU A 99 -0.84 19.01 -8.03
CA GLU A 99 -1.64 18.81 -9.25
C GLU A 99 -2.98 19.54 -9.17
N ALA A 100 -3.63 19.55 -7.99
CA ALA A 100 -4.84 20.33 -7.77
C ALA A 100 -4.60 21.83 -7.97
N ALA A 101 -3.50 22.37 -7.41
CA ALA A 101 -3.13 23.77 -7.56
C ALA A 101 -2.77 24.12 -9.01
N GLN A 102 -2.04 23.26 -9.72
CA GLN A 102 -1.74 23.43 -11.14
C GLN A 102 -2.99 23.43 -12.02
N ALA A 103 -4.01 22.66 -11.65
CA ALA A 103 -5.32 22.66 -12.31
C ALA A 103 -6.20 23.87 -11.93
N GLY A 104 -5.75 24.74 -11.02
CA GLY A 104 -6.45 25.96 -10.60
C GLY A 104 -7.44 25.77 -9.45
N TYR A 105 -7.35 24.67 -8.70
CA TYR A 105 -8.14 24.41 -7.50
C TYR A 105 -7.37 24.82 -6.24
N LYS A 106 -8.11 25.19 -5.20
CA LYS A 106 -7.52 25.38 -3.87
C LYS A 106 -7.32 24.03 -3.21
N ALA A 107 -6.27 23.91 -2.42
CA ALA A 107 -6.02 22.69 -1.64
C ALA A 107 -5.60 23.02 -0.21
N THR A 108 -6.12 22.27 0.75
CA THR A 108 -5.64 22.28 2.13
C THR A 108 -5.01 20.94 2.46
N ILE A 109 -3.74 20.92 2.86
CA ILE A 109 -3.05 19.75 3.39
C ILE A 109 -3.18 19.77 4.92
N VAL A 110 -3.61 18.66 5.50
CA VAL A 110 -3.62 18.44 6.96
C VAL A 110 -2.64 17.32 7.27
N GLU A 111 -1.59 17.65 8.03
CA GLU A 111 -0.53 16.73 8.41
C GLU A 111 -0.34 16.66 9.92
N LYS A 112 -0.25 15.43 10.42
CA LYS A 112 -0.17 15.13 11.86
C LYS A 112 1.18 15.51 12.48
N SER A 113 2.25 15.51 11.69
CA SER A 113 3.60 15.84 12.12
C SER A 113 3.96 17.31 11.87
N GLY A 114 5.13 17.72 12.38
CA GLY A 114 5.60 19.09 12.32
C GLY A 114 6.30 19.49 11.02
N GLU A 115 6.37 18.60 10.03
CA GLU A 115 7.04 18.84 8.76
C GLU A 115 6.40 18.05 7.62
N LEU A 116 6.61 18.50 6.38
CA LEU A 116 6.13 17.79 5.20
C LEU A 116 7.07 16.65 4.76
N GLY A 117 6.55 15.64 4.06
CA GLY A 117 7.29 14.63 3.30
C GLY A 117 7.01 13.17 3.68
N GLY A 118 6.21 12.91 4.73
CA GLY A 118 5.85 11.57 5.17
C GLY A 118 7.04 10.58 5.27
N TRP A 119 6.85 9.34 4.80
CA TRP A 119 7.92 8.33 4.80
C TRP A 119 9.11 8.67 3.92
N ALA A 120 8.89 9.38 2.81
CA ALA A 120 9.95 9.68 1.85
C ALA A 120 10.98 10.68 2.41
N ALA A 121 10.59 11.57 3.33
CA ALA A 121 11.53 12.41 4.09
C ALA A 121 12.47 11.60 5.00
N LYS A 122 12.07 10.38 5.37
CA LYS A 122 12.84 9.47 6.24
C LYS A 122 13.72 8.50 5.46
N LEU A 123 13.80 8.62 4.13
CA LEU A 123 14.65 7.78 3.28
C LEU A 123 15.91 8.55 2.86
N LYS A 124 17.06 7.88 2.83
CA LYS A 124 18.27 8.44 2.21
C LYS A 124 18.09 8.63 0.70
N SER A 125 17.43 7.68 0.05
CA SER A 125 17.14 7.70 -1.38
C SER A 125 15.94 6.81 -1.71
N ARG A 126 15.44 6.89 -2.93
CA ARG A 126 14.35 6.05 -3.47
C ARG A 126 14.83 5.18 -4.62
N THR A 127 14.05 4.16 -4.95
CA THR A 127 14.20 3.43 -6.22
C THR A 127 13.98 4.40 -7.39
N PRO A 128 14.81 4.35 -8.44
CA PRO A 128 14.69 5.26 -9.58
C PRO A 128 13.35 5.09 -10.29
N SER A 129 12.72 6.19 -10.71
CA SER A 129 11.49 6.17 -11.53
C SER A 129 11.72 6.54 -12.99
N VAL A 130 12.95 6.96 -13.33
CA VAL A 130 13.37 7.38 -14.66
C VAL A 130 14.59 6.56 -15.12
N ALA A 131 14.64 6.25 -16.41
CA ALA A 131 15.79 5.58 -17.03
C ALA A 131 17.09 6.37 -16.75
N PRO A 132 18.22 5.68 -16.50
CA PRO A 132 18.49 4.27 -16.81
C PRO A 132 18.14 3.26 -15.71
N TYR A 133 17.48 3.67 -14.62
CA TYR A 133 17.14 2.79 -13.49
C TYR A 133 18.33 2.08 -12.83
N ALA A 134 19.54 2.64 -12.95
CA ALA A 134 20.77 1.98 -12.52
C ALA A 134 21.08 2.19 -11.04
N ASP A 135 20.82 3.40 -10.54
CA ASP A 135 21.24 3.83 -9.21
C ASP A 135 20.07 4.34 -8.38
N PRO A 136 20.15 4.26 -7.04
CA PRO A 136 19.21 4.94 -6.17
C PRO A 136 19.13 6.44 -6.50
N ALA A 137 17.92 6.99 -6.46
CA ALA A 137 17.63 8.37 -6.85
C ALA A 137 17.25 9.22 -5.64
N ASP A 138 17.37 10.54 -5.78
CA ASP A 138 16.89 11.51 -4.79
C ASP A 138 15.39 11.34 -4.52
N THR A 139 14.97 11.56 -3.28
CA THR A 139 13.56 11.39 -2.88
C THR A 139 12.65 12.51 -3.41
N GLU A 140 13.23 13.61 -3.91
CA GLU A 140 12.58 14.79 -4.48
C GLU A 140 11.68 15.55 -3.49
N ILE A 141 11.79 15.26 -2.20
CA ILE A 141 10.92 15.83 -1.16
C ILE A 141 11.14 17.32 -0.98
N GLU A 142 12.39 17.78 -0.98
CA GLU A 142 12.68 19.21 -0.86
C GLU A 142 12.18 19.99 -2.09
N ALA A 143 12.20 19.38 -3.28
CA ALA A 143 11.61 19.98 -4.47
C ALA A 143 10.08 20.05 -4.39
N MET A 144 9.42 19.01 -3.85
CA MET A 144 7.96 19.01 -3.64
C MET A 144 7.54 20.04 -2.60
N LYS A 145 8.27 20.17 -1.49
CA LYS A 145 8.05 21.23 -0.48
C LYS A 145 8.13 22.62 -1.10
N ALA A 146 9.21 22.88 -1.84
CA ALA A 146 9.38 24.16 -2.54
C ALA A 146 8.27 24.42 -3.58
N ALA A 147 7.78 23.38 -4.25
CA ALA A 147 6.66 23.51 -5.19
C ALA A 147 5.36 23.87 -4.47
N ILE A 148 5.07 23.26 -3.31
CA ILE A 148 3.90 23.60 -2.48
C ILE A 148 3.98 25.04 -1.99
N ASP A 149 5.13 25.46 -1.47
CA ASP A 149 5.35 26.83 -0.96
C ASP A 149 5.18 27.91 -2.06
N ALA A 150 5.36 27.53 -3.33
CA ALA A 150 5.18 28.43 -4.46
C ALA A 150 3.70 28.72 -4.80
N PHE A 151 2.76 27.89 -4.34
CA PHE A 151 1.33 28.05 -4.59
C PHE A 151 0.63 28.80 -3.44
N ALA A 152 0.18 30.03 -3.71
CA ALA A 152 -0.61 30.80 -2.73
C ALA A 152 -2.00 30.19 -2.43
N ASP A 153 -2.50 29.32 -3.31
CA ASP A 153 -3.79 28.64 -3.17
C ASP A 153 -3.69 27.28 -2.44
N VAL A 154 -2.49 26.90 -1.96
CA VAL A 154 -2.28 25.73 -1.10
C VAL A 154 -2.08 26.18 0.35
N THR A 155 -2.91 25.67 1.24
CA THR A 155 -2.80 25.91 2.70
C THR A 155 -2.30 24.63 3.37
N VAL A 156 -1.38 24.77 4.34
CA VAL A 156 -0.81 23.62 5.05
C VAL A 156 -1.06 23.78 6.56
N HIS A 157 -1.70 22.78 7.16
CA HIS A 157 -1.82 22.65 8.62
C HIS A 157 -0.90 21.52 9.09
N LEU A 158 0.20 21.89 9.73
CA LEU A 158 1.11 20.97 10.42
C LEU A 158 0.66 20.76 11.87
N ASN A 159 1.08 19.65 12.48
CA ASN A 159 0.64 19.23 13.82
C ASN A 159 -0.89 19.27 13.97
N ALA A 160 -1.59 18.84 12.92
CA ALA A 160 -3.03 18.89 12.82
C ALA A 160 -3.62 17.58 12.31
N THR A 161 -4.83 17.25 12.75
CA THR A 161 -5.57 16.06 12.34
C THR A 161 -6.99 16.42 11.96
N VAL A 162 -7.57 15.65 11.04
CA VAL A 162 -9.00 15.77 10.73
C VAL A 162 -9.76 14.98 11.79
N ALA A 163 -10.40 15.68 12.72
CA ALA A 163 -11.11 15.07 13.84
C ALA A 163 -12.48 14.53 13.42
N LYS A 164 -13.15 15.22 12.50
CA LYS A 164 -14.49 14.87 12.04
C LYS A 164 -14.70 15.34 10.61
N THR A 165 -15.41 14.52 9.84
CA THR A 165 -15.97 14.91 8.54
C THR A 165 -17.48 14.73 8.58
N SER A 166 -18.18 15.59 7.84
CA SER A 166 -19.63 15.52 7.66
C SER A 166 -20.02 16.09 6.31
N GLY A 167 -21.28 15.89 5.92
CA GLY A 167 -21.79 16.33 4.62
C GLY A 167 -21.73 15.25 3.56
N ALA A 168 -21.57 15.65 2.31
CA ALA A 168 -21.60 14.76 1.15
C ALA A 168 -20.69 15.33 0.04
N PRO A 169 -20.40 14.56 -1.03
CA PRO A 169 -19.61 15.06 -2.17
C PRO A 169 -20.06 16.44 -2.65
N GLY A 170 -19.11 17.38 -2.79
CA GLY A 170 -19.33 18.78 -3.16
C GLY A 170 -19.58 19.74 -1.98
N ARG A 171 -19.87 19.23 -0.78
CA ARG A 171 -20.27 20.00 0.40
C ARG A 171 -19.82 19.34 1.72
N PHE A 172 -18.59 18.89 1.76
CA PHE A 172 -17.99 18.38 2.99
C PHE A 172 -17.72 19.52 3.96
N SER A 173 -17.89 19.25 5.25
CA SER A 173 -17.41 20.08 6.36
C SER A 173 -16.47 19.24 7.20
N ALA A 174 -15.24 19.71 7.39
CA ALA A 174 -14.22 19.01 8.15
C ALA A 174 -13.72 19.87 9.32
N ASP A 175 -13.62 19.24 10.49
CA ASP A 175 -13.05 19.83 11.69
C ASP A 175 -11.56 19.48 11.75
N ILE A 176 -10.72 20.49 11.59
CA ILE A 176 -9.26 20.39 11.64
C ILE A 176 -8.82 20.74 13.07
N ALA A 177 -8.38 19.73 13.81
CA ALA A 177 -7.89 19.89 15.17
C ALA A 177 -6.37 20.02 15.16
N THR A 178 -5.86 21.09 15.74
CA THR A 178 -4.42 21.26 15.99
C THR A 178 -4.03 20.62 17.32
N GLU A 179 -2.78 20.23 17.48
CA GLU A 179 -2.24 19.69 18.75
C GLU A 179 -2.44 20.65 19.93
N SER A 180 -2.53 21.96 19.66
CA SER A 180 -2.83 23.00 20.67
C SER A 180 -4.25 22.96 21.25
N GLY A 181 -5.13 22.11 20.70
CA GLY A 181 -6.53 21.98 21.07
C GLY A 181 -7.47 22.96 20.34
N SER A 182 -6.94 23.86 19.50
CA SER A 182 -7.76 24.69 18.62
C SER A 182 -8.34 23.85 17.48
N VAL A 183 -9.63 24.04 17.20
CA VAL A 183 -10.35 23.38 16.11
C VAL A 183 -10.87 24.45 15.15
N VAL A 184 -10.60 24.26 13.87
CA VAL A 184 -11.12 25.11 12.78
C VAL A 184 -11.99 24.23 11.89
N THR A 185 -13.21 24.69 11.62
CA THR A 185 -14.12 24.03 10.68
C THR A 185 -14.01 24.68 9.31
N GLU A 186 -13.69 23.88 8.30
CA GLU A 186 -13.60 24.32 6.91
C GLU A 186 -14.48 23.47 5.99
N ASN A 187 -14.88 24.07 4.86
CA ASN A 187 -15.72 23.41 3.88
C ASN A 187 -14.91 23.01 2.64
N PHE A 188 -15.17 21.81 2.13
CA PHE A 188 -14.47 21.21 1.00
C PHE A 188 -15.44 20.57 0.00
N GLY A 189 -15.03 20.50 -1.27
CA GLY A 189 -15.76 19.77 -2.32
C GLY A 189 -15.42 18.29 -2.35
N ALA A 190 -14.16 17.97 -2.06
CA ALA A 190 -13.62 16.63 -2.09
C ALA A 190 -12.60 16.43 -0.98
N ILE A 191 -12.40 15.17 -0.60
CA ILE A 191 -11.41 14.73 0.39
C ILE A 191 -10.53 13.68 -0.27
N ILE A 192 -9.22 13.86 -0.17
CA ILE A 192 -8.20 12.91 -0.61
C ILE A 192 -7.55 12.32 0.65
N GLN A 193 -7.72 11.03 0.85
CA GLN A 193 -7.08 10.30 1.95
C GLN A 193 -5.71 9.79 1.50
N ALA A 194 -4.64 10.37 2.04
CA ALA A 194 -3.24 10.09 1.69
C ALA A 194 -2.35 9.89 2.92
N THR A 195 -2.88 9.25 3.97
CA THR A 195 -2.23 9.05 5.28
C THR A 195 -1.09 8.03 5.28
N GLY A 196 -0.90 7.29 4.19
CA GLY A 196 0.22 6.36 4.03
C GLY A 196 0.03 5.05 4.78
N PHE A 197 1.11 4.59 5.44
CA PHE A 197 1.20 3.28 6.10
C PHE A 197 2.06 3.37 7.36
N ASP A 198 2.00 2.35 8.20
CA ASP A 198 2.97 2.10 9.28
C ASP A 198 3.78 0.84 8.97
N ALA A 199 5.02 0.75 9.45
CA ALA A 199 5.83 -0.45 9.28
C ALA A 199 5.29 -1.59 10.17
N TYR A 200 5.32 -2.82 9.67
CA TYR A 200 5.01 -3.99 10.49
C TYR A 200 5.99 -4.09 11.66
N ASP A 201 5.45 -4.31 12.86
CA ASP A 201 6.23 -4.40 14.09
C ASP A 201 7.04 -5.71 14.15
N ALA A 202 8.34 -5.60 13.83
CA ALA A 202 9.27 -6.72 13.86
C ALA A 202 9.45 -7.34 15.26
N SER A 203 9.08 -6.66 16.35
CA SER A 203 9.18 -7.23 17.70
C SER A 203 8.25 -8.43 17.91
N LYS A 204 7.22 -8.57 17.07
CA LYS A 204 6.33 -9.74 17.02
C LYS A 204 7.00 -10.99 16.45
N LEU A 205 8.14 -10.83 15.77
CA LEU A 205 8.89 -11.92 15.16
C LEU A 205 9.94 -12.44 16.14
N GLU A 206 9.51 -13.17 17.17
CA GLU A 206 10.38 -13.69 18.22
C GLU A 206 11.57 -14.49 17.67
N GLN A 207 11.35 -15.22 16.57
CA GLN A 207 12.36 -16.02 15.87
C GLN A 207 13.51 -15.20 15.28
N TYR A 208 13.35 -13.88 15.12
CA TYR A 208 14.37 -13.00 14.55
C TYR A 208 15.11 -12.15 15.58
N SER A 209 14.86 -12.37 16.87
CA SER A 209 15.57 -11.70 17.97
C SER A 209 15.57 -10.17 17.88
N TYR A 210 14.57 -9.58 17.20
CA TYR A 210 14.46 -8.13 17.05
C TYR A 210 14.36 -7.45 18.42
N GLY A 211 15.12 -6.37 18.62
CA GLY A 211 15.24 -5.68 19.91
C GLY A 211 16.13 -6.36 20.96
N LYS A 212 16.55 -7.62 20.76
CA LYS A 212 17.54 -8.30 21.64
C LYS A 212 18.98 -7.94 21.28
N ASN A 213 19.23 -7.54 20.03
CA ASN A 213 20.50 -7.02 19.56
C ASN A 213 20.24 -5.75 18.71
N ALA A 214 20.99 -4.68 18.96
CA ALA A 214 20.87 -3.41 18.25
C ALA A 214 21.32 -3.49 16.77
N ASP A 215 22.10 -4.51 16.40
CA ASP A 215 22.54 -4.77 15.03
C ASP A 215 21.54 -5.64 14.24
N ILE A 216 20.34 -5.87 14.78
CA ILE A 216 19.19 -6.40 14.04
C ILE A 216 18.22 -5.25 13.87
N VAL A 217 18.14 -4.71 12.66
CA VAL A 217 17.32 -3.55 12.31
C VAL A 217 16.26 -3.92 11.28
N ASP A 218 15.19 -3.14 11.18
CA ASP A 218 14.27 -3.23 10.06
C ASP A 218 14.71 -2.27 8.93
N GLN A 219 13.99 -2.28 7.80
CA GLN A 219 14.31 -1.40 6.68
C GLN A 219 14.24 0.08 7.05
N ALA A 220 13.32 0.49 7.94
CA ALA A 220 13.21 1.86 8.39
C ALA A 220 14.40 2.28 9.28
N GLY A 221 14.82 1.39 10.18
CA GLY A 221 15.99 1.57 11.03
C GLY A 221 17.27 1.71 10.21
N LEU A 222 17.42 0.92 9.13
CA LEU A 222 18.56 1.08 8.23
C LEU A 222 18.55 2.42 7.49
N GLU A 223 17.41 2.95 7.07
CA GLU A 223 17.35 4.30 6.49
C GLU A 223 17.76 5.37 7.50
N ALA A 224 17.35 5.23 8.76
CA ALA A 224 17.77 6.15 9.82
C ALA A 224 19.29 6.13 10.03
N LEU A 225 19.91 4.93 10.01
CA LEU A 225 21.38 4.80 10.05
C LEU A 225 22.05 5.42 8.82
N ALA A 226 21.48 5.20 7.64
CA ALA A 226 22.01 5.73 6.38
C ALA A 226 21.93 7.27 6.33
N LEU A 227 20.85 7.86 6.83
CA LEU A 227 20.68 9.31 6.97
C LEU A 227 21.66 9.89 8.00
N ALA A 228 21.81 9.24 9.16
CA ALA A 228 22.76 9.66 10.19
C ALA A 228 24.22 9.59 9.73
N ALA A 229 24.56 8.63 8.86
CA ALA A 229 25.87 8.51 8.26
C ALA A 229 26.14 9.59 7.19
N GLY A 230 25.10 10.06 6.49
CA GLY A 230 25.23 10.97 5.35
C GLY A 230 26.11 10.35 4.25
N ASP A 231 27.22 11.04 3.94
CA ASP A 231 28.26 10.56 3.01
C ASP A 231 29.29 9.64 3.67
N GLY A 232 29.22 9.47 4.99
CA GLY A 232 30.09 8.56 5.75
C GLY A 232 29.65 7.11 5.67
N GLU A 233 30.43 6.23 6.31
CA GLU A 233 30.16 4.79 6.40
C GLU A 233 28.99 4.47 7.34
N ILE A 234 28.12 3.54 6.93
CA ILE A 234 27.11 2.98 7.84
C ILE A 234 27.81 2.07 8.85
N LYS A 235 27.61 2.37 10.13
CA LYS A 235 28.26 1.67 11.26
C LYS A 235 27.28 0.80 12.01
N ARG A 236 27.82 -0.21 12.70
CA ARG A 236 27.07 -1.11 13.57
C ARG A 236 26.45 -0.32 14.74
N PRO A 237 25.12 -0.36 14.94
CA PRO A 237 24.47 0.37 16.02
C PRO A 237 24.98 0.02 17.43
N SER A 238 25.39 -1.23 17.66
CA SER A 238 25.78 -1.70 19.00
C SER A 238 27.08 -1.09 19.50
N ASN A 239 28.07 -0.90 18.62
CA ASN A 239 29.44 -0.56 19.02
C ASN A 239 30.13 0.49 18.13
N GLY A 240 29.52 0.89 17.01
CA GLY A 240 30.07 1.87 16.09
C GLY A 240 31.18 1.35 15.18
N ASP A 241 31.42 0.04 15.14
CA ASP A 241 32.40 -0.57 14.24
C ASP A 241 31.89 -0.58 12.78
N ALA A 242 32.81 -0.76 11.84
CA ALA A 242 32.50 -0.89 10.42
C ALA A 242 31.75 -2.21 10.13
N VAL A 243 30.76 -2.16 9.24
CA VAL A 243 30.02 -3.32 8.75
C VAL A 243 30.82 -3.96 7.60
N LYS A 244 31.19 -5.24 7.72
CA LYS A 244 31.85 -5.99 6.62
C LYS A 244 30.91 -6.96 5.95
N ARG A 245 29.89 -7.47 6.65
CA ARG A 245 28.84 -8.33 6.08
C ARG A 245 27.45 -7.93 6.57
N VAL A 246 26.55 -7.68 5.62
CA VAL A 246 25.13 -7.36 5.86
C VAL A 246 24.22 -8.38 5.18
N VAL A 247 23.24 -8.88 5.93
CA VAL A 247 22.27 -9.88 5.45
C VAL A 247 20.86 -9.30 5.54
N PHE A 248 20.16 -9.29 4.41
CA PHE A 248 18.76 -8.88 4.31
C PHE A 248 17.87 -10.12 4.32
N VAL A 249 16.91 -10.14 5.25
CA VAL A 249 15.91 -11.22 5.37
C VAL A 249 14.61 -10.74 4.74
N GLN A 250 14.31 -11.25 3.54
CA GLN A 250 13.08 -10.88 2.85
C GLN A 250 11.85 -11.51 3.49
N CYS A 251 10.71 -10.83 3.32
CA CYS A 251 9.40 -11.28 3.79
C CYS A 251 9.32 -11.49 5.31
N ALA A 252 10.04 -10.70 6.10
CA ALA A 252 9.96 -10.77 7.56
C ALA A 252 8.56 -10.35 8.05
N GLY A 253 7.78 -11.32 8.56
CA GLY A 253 6.40 -11.10 9.05
C GLY A 253 5.36 -10.88 7.95
N GLN A 254 5.63 -11.32 6.71
CA GLN A 254 4.69 -11.18 5.59
C GLN A 254 4.75 -12.37 4.63
N ARG A 255 3.72 -12.52 3.78
CA ARG A 255 3.49 -13.71 2.95
C ARG A 255 3.48 -15.01 3.77
N SER A 256 2.79 -14.96 4.90
CA SER A 256 2.76 -16.04 5.88
C SER A 256 1.33 -16.36 6.30
N ASP A 257 1.08 -17.63 6.57
CA ASP A 257 -0.19 -18.12 7.12
C ASP A 257 -0.17 -18.21 8.65
N LYS A 258 0.92 -17.75 9.29
CA LYS A 258 1.03 -17.73 10.75
C LYS A 258 0.17 -16.63 11.35
N ASP A 259 -0.41 -16.94 12.50
CA ASP A 259 -1.21 -15.98 13.26
C ASP A 259 -0.37 -14.75 13.65
N GLY A 260 -0.95 -13.56 13.50
CA GLY A 260 -0.28 -12.27 13.73
C GLY A 260 0.72 -11.80 12.66
N GLU A 261 0.99 -12.60 11.61
CA GLU A 261 1.80 -12.21 10.45
C GLU A 261 0.91 -11.79 9.26
N LEU A 262 1.48 -11.08 8.28
CA LEU A 262 0.72 -10.60 7.12
C LEU A 262 0.59 -11.67 6.03
N SER A 263 -0.62 -12.01 5.62
CA SER A 263 -0.86 -12.99 4.53
C SER A 263 -0.48 -12.46 3.14
N TYR A 264 -0.40 -11.14 2.98
CA TYR A 264 -0.10 -10.48 1.71
C TYR A 264 1.37 -10.09 1.56
N CYS A 265 1.74 -9.74 0.33
CA CYS A 265 3.03 -9.17 0.00
C CYS A 265 2.92 -7.64 -0.04
N SER A 266 3.79 -6.93 0.68
CA SER A 266 3.76 -5.45 0.71
C SER A 266 4.30 -4.77 -0.56
N GLY A 267 4.74 -5.55 -1.57
CA GLY A 267 5.13 -5.05 -2.90
C GLY A 267 6.40 -4.19 -3.01
N HIS A 268 6.89 -3.63 -1.91
CA HIS A 268 8.00 -2.66 -1.89
C HIS A 268 9.32 -3.25 -1.38
N CYS A 269 9.26 -4.21 -0.45
CA CYS A 269 10.39 -4.68 0.36
C CYS A 269 11.58 -5.21 -0.47
N CYS A 270 11.35 -5.84 -1.63
CA CYS A 270 12.42 -6.36 -2.50
C CYS A 270 13.27 -5.25 -3.11
N SER A 271 12.64 -4.28 -3.77
CA SER A 271 13.36 -3.15 -4.36
C SER A 271 14.07 -2.31 -3.30
N THR A 272 13.47 -2.17 -2.11
CA THR A 272 14.10 -1.45 -0.98
C THR A 272 15.35 -2.14 -0.47
N SER A 273 15.33 -3.47 -0.30
CA SER A 273 16.54 -4.20 0.13
C SER A 273 17.66 -4.09 -0.91
N ILE A 274 17.33 -4.14 -2.21
CA ILE A 274 18.34 -3.94 -3.28
C ILE A 274 18.94 -2.54 -3.16
N LYS A 275 18.10 -1.51 -3.06
CA LYS A 275 18.53 -0.12 -2.89
C LYS A 275 19.42 0.04 -1.65
N GLN A 276 19.02 -0.52 -0.52
CA GLN A 276 19.77 -0.42 0.73
C GLN A 276 21.09 -1.21 0.69
N ALA A 277 21.11 -2.38 0.03
CA ALA A 277 22.33 -3.13 -0.19
C ALA A 277 23.34 -2.33 -1.04
N MET A 278 22.86 -1.58 -2.04
CA MET A 278 23.71 -0.70 -2.83
C MET A 278 24.38 0.40 -2.00
N TYR A 279 23.77 0.88 -0.90
CA TYR A 279 24.41 1.88 -0.02
C TYR A 279 25.76 1.41 0.49
N PHE A 280 25.85 0.14 0.89
CA PHE A 280 27.09 -0.45 1.36
C PHE A 280 28.10 -0.64 0.22
N LYS A 281 27.64 -1.10 -0.96
CA LYS A 281 28.51 -1.27 -2.14
C LYS A 281 29.06 0.04 -2.67
N ASP A 282 28.29 1.12 -2.60
CA ASP A 282 28.71 2.45 -3.02
C ASP A 282 29.73 3.07 -2.04
N GLN A 283 29.67 2.70 -0.75
CA GLN A 283 30.66 3.10 0.26
C GLN A 283 31.95 2.28 0.13
N ASN A 284 31.82 0.95 0.06
CA ASN A 284 32.93 0.03 -0.08
C ASN A 284 32.46 -1.24 -0.82
N PRO A 285 32.93 -1.46 -2.07
CA PRO A 285 32.55 -2.61 -2.89
C PRO A 285 32.88 -3.98 -2.25
N ASP A 286 33.85 -4.01 -1.33
CA ASP A 286 34.30 -5.22 -0.63
C ASP A 286 33.35 -5.64 0.50
N ILE A 287 32.40 -4.78 0.93
CA ILE A 287 31.40 -5.16 1.92
C ILE A 287 30.50 -6.24 1.33
N ASP A 288 30.37 -7.34 2.02
CA ASP A 288 29.53 -8.44 1.60
C ASP A 288 28.06 -8.14 1.88
N THR A 289 27.25 -8.05 0.84
CA THR A 289 25.81 -7.77 0.94
C THR A 289 25.05 -8.92 0.34
N GLN A 290 24.16 -9.53 1.12
CA GLN A 290 23.38 -10.68 0.70
C GLN A 290 21.89 -10.46 0.98
N ILE A 291 21.06 -10.76 -0.01
CA ILE A 291 19.60 -10.72 0.11
C ILE A 291 19.09 -12.16 0.05
N ILE A 292 18.51 -12.63 1.17
CA ILE A 292 17.88 -13.95 1.26
C ILE A 292 16.40 -13.82 0.93
N TYR A 293 15.93 -14.55 -0.08
CA TYR A 293 14.58 -14.40 -0.60
C TYR A 293 13.93 -15.72 -1.00
N THR A 294 12.60 -15.77 -0.98
CA THR A 294 11.81 -16.86 -1.60
C THR A 294 11.51 -16.55 -3.06
N ASP A 295 10.88 -15.40 -3.30
CA ASP A 295 10.66 -14.84 -4.63
C ASP A 295 11.07 -13.38 -4.64
N LEU A 296 11.87 -12.99 -5.64
CA LEU A 296 12.26 -11.61 -5.83
C LEU A 296 11.20 -10.91 -6.68
N ARG A 297 10.57 -9.87 -6.13
CA ARG A 297 9.46 -9.15 -6.78
C ARG A 297 9.84 -7.70 -7.01
N THR A 298 10.25 -7.39 -8.23
CA THR A 298 10.59 -6.03 -8.68
C THR A 298 9.68 -5.62 -9.84
N PRO A 299 8.37 -5.41 -9.61
CA PRO A 299 7.47 -4.95 -10.66
C PRO A 299 7.70 -3.46 -11.01
N GLY A 300 7.24 -3.03 -12.17
CA GLY A 300 7.25 -1.62 -12.58
C GLY A 300 8.41 -1.23 -13.49
N SER A 301 8.54 0.07 -13.78
CA SER A 301 9.46 0.60 -14.80
C SER A 301 10.94 0.39 -14.47
N ALA A 302 11.33 0.55 -13.21
CA ALA A 302 12.68 0.20 -12.76
C ALA A 302 12.93 -1.31 -12.72
N GLY A 303 11.85 -2.08 -12.56
CA GLY A 303 11.77 -3.48 -12.16
C GLY A 303 13.05 -4.31 -12.23
N GLU A 304 13.17 -5.10 -13.29
CA GLU A 304 14.28 -6.04 -13.48
C GLU A 304 15.63 -5.34 -13.71
N ASP A 305 15.63 -4.16 -14.31
CA ASP A 305 16.86 -3.40 -14.61
C ASP A 305 17.56 -2.92 -13.33
N PHE A 306 16.78 -2.49 -12.32
CA PHE A 306 17.32 -2.10 -11.02
C PHE A 306 17.88 -3.31 -10.26
N TYR A 307 17.21 -4.47 -10.36
CA TYR A 307 17.74 -5.71 -9.82
C TYR A 307 19.07 -6.10 -10.46
N ARG A 308 19.15 -6.08 -11.79
CA ARG A 308 20.41 -6.34 -12.52
C ARG A 308 21.51 -5.37 -12.14
N SER A 309 21.16 -4.10 -11.91
CA SER A 309 22.11 -3.09 -11.44
C SER A 309 22.65 -3.44 -10.06
N GLY A 310 21.81 -3.96 -9.16
CA GLY A 310 22.23 -4.49 -7.86
C GLY A 310 23.21 -5.66 -8.00
N GLN A 311 22.91 -6.61 -8.90
CA GLN A 311 23.82 -7.71 -9.20
C GLN A 311 25.16 -7.23 -9.77
N ASN A 312 25.14 -6.26 -10.68
CA ASN A 312 26.34 -5.70 -11.29
C ASN A 312 27.21 -4.94 -10.27
N LYS A 313 26.61 -4.37 -9.22
CA LYS A 313 27.32 -3.79 -8.07
C LYS A 313 27.83 -4.84 -7.06
N GLY A 314 27.59 -6.12 -7.31
CA GLY A 314 28.06 -7.22 -6.47
C GLY A 314 27.15 -7.55 -5.28
N VAL A 315 25.89 -7.13 -5.30
CA VAL A 315 24.89 -7.62 -4.34
C VAL A 315 24.61 -9.09 -4.63
N THR A 316 24.71 -9.93 -3.61
CA THR A 316 24.46 -11.37 -3.74
C THR A 316 23.01 -11.70 -3.36
N PHE A 317 22.46 -12.72 -3.99
CA PHE A 317 21.07 -13.11 -3.86
C PHE A 317 21.01 -14.61 -3.61
N THR A 318 20.46 -15.00 -2.46
CA THR A 318 20.33 -16.41 -2.07
C THR A 318 18.86 -16.77 -1.99
N LYS A 319 18.44 -17.78 -2.76
CA LYS A 319 17.07 -18.26 -2.70
C LYS A 319 16.91 -19.20 -1.50
N GLY A 320 16.31 -18.71 -0.42
CA GLY A 320 16.26 -19.44 0.84
C GLY A 320 15.08 -19.02 1.73
N ILE A 321 14.78 -19.85 2.73
CA ILE A 321 13.81 -19.57 3.79
C ILE A 321 14.56 -19.45 5.11
N VAL A 322 14.54 -18.26 5.71
CA VAL A 322 15.17 -18.01 7.02
C VAL A 322 14.26 -18.54 8.11
N SER A 323 14.78 -19.47 8.91
CA SER A 323 14.07 -20.08 10.04
C SER A 323 14.24 -19.29 11.33
N GLU A 324 15.46 -18.79 11.59
CA GLU A 324 15.82 -18.11 12.83
C GLU A 324 16.94 -17.08 12.59
N VAL A 325 16.89 -15.96 13.31
CA VAL A 325 18.02 -15.05 13.51
C VAL A 325 18.29 -14.96 15.00
N THR A 326 19.49 -15.38 15.41
CA THR A 326 19.88 -15.41 16.82
C THR A 326 20.42 -14.06 17.26
N ALA A 327 20.45 -13.82 18.58
CA ALA A 327 20.97 -12.57 19.15
C ALA A 327 22.47 -12.34 18.89
N ASP A 328 23.24 -13.37 18.56
CA ASP A 328 24.63 -13.30 18.12
C ASP A 328 24.81 -13.10 16.60
N LEU A 329 23.74 -12.67 15.90
CA LEU A 329 23.72 -12.34 14.46
C LEU A 329 24.02 -13.53 13.54
N LYS A 330 23.62 -14.73 13.95
CA LYS A 330 23.62 -15.90 13.08
C LYS A 330 22.28 -16.02 12.40
N VAL A 331 22.31 -16.15 11.08
CA VAL A 331 21.13 -16.36 10.24
C VAL A 331 21.09 -17.83 9.87
N LYS A 332 20.05 -18.54 10.33
CA LYS A 332 19.79 -19.94 9.94
C LYS A 332 18.78 -19.94 8.82
N LEU A 333 19.14 -20.56 7.70
CA LEU A 333 18.27 -20.65 6.54
C LEU A 333 18.31 -22.04 5.91
N LYS A 334 17.23 -22.39 5.23
CA LYS A 334 17.20 -23.47 4.26
C LYS A 334 17.45 -22.90 2.87
N ASP A 335 18.56 -23.26 2.23
CA ASP A 335 18.82 -22.94 0.83
C ASP A 335 17.91 -23.79 -0.07
N LEU A 336 17.10 -23.15 -0.90
CA LEU A 336 16.11 -23.84 -1.74
C LEU A 336 16.68 -24.34 -3.07
N ILE A 337 17.90 -23.94 -3.43
CA ILE A 337 18.60 -24.38 -4.64
C ILE A 337 19.41 -25.64 -4.34
N LEU A 338 20.16 -25.63 -3.23
CA LEU A 338 21.00 -26.75 -2.81
C LEU A 338 20.26 -27.75 -1.91
N ASP A 339 19.11 -27.36 -1.33
CA ASP A 339 18.33 -28.14 -0.36
C ASP A 339 19.12 -28.48 0.91
N GLU A 340 19.91 -27.53 1.39
CA GLU A 340 20.76 -27.66 2.58
C GLU A 340 20.39 -26.61 3.65
N GLU A 341 20.56 -26.99 4.91
CA GLU A 341 20.47 -26.06 6.04
C GLU A 341 21.82 -25.36 6.21
N ILE A 342 21.83 -24.04 6.15
CA ILE A 342 23.02 -23.20 6.23
C ILE A 342 22.89 -22.27 7.44
N GLU A 343 24.00 -22.11 8.15
CA GLU A 343 24.16 -21.09 9.19
C GLU A 343 25.23 -20.11 8.74
N GLU A 344 24.89 -18.82 8.71
CA GLU A 344 25.78 -17.75 8.27
C GLU A 344 25.89 -16.67 9.34
N GLN A 345 27.10 -16.13 9.53
CA GLN A 345 27.37 -15.03 10.46
C GLN A 345 27.24 -13.68 9.72
N ALA A 346 26.54 -12.72 10.32
CA ALA A 346 26.46 -11.34 9.83
C ALA A 346 27.03 -10.35 10.86
N ASP A 347 27.42 -9.16 10.39
CA ASP A 347 27.74 -8.02 11.26
C ASP A 347 26.50 -7.15 11.53
N LEU A 348 25.57 -7.14 10.57
CA LEU A 348 24.30 -6.41 10.58
C LEU A 348 23.23 -7.24 9.87
N VAL A 349 22.06 -7.41 10.49
CA VAL A 349 20.90 -8.08 9.88
C VAL A 349 19.79 -7.07 9.67
N VAL A 350 19.20 -7.09 8.47
CA VAL A 350 18.13 -6.17 8.07
C VAL A 350 16.87 -6.98 7.77
N LEU A 351 15.83 -6.78 8.56
CA LEU A 351 14.53 -7.42 8.40
C LEU A 351 13.68 -6.61 7.42
N ALA A 352 13.30 -7.22 6.30
CA ALA A 352 12.43 -6.59 5.32
C ALA A 352 10.95 -6.77 5.72
N THR A 353 10.53 -5.91 6.65
CA THR A 353 9.17 -5.88 7.21
C THR A 353 8.13 -5.44 6.20
N GLY A 354 6.88 -5.85 6.43
CA GLY A 354 5.75 -5.42 5.65
C GLY A 354 5.26 -4.01 6.00
N GLN A 355 4.24 -3.55 5.28
CA GLN A 355 3.52 -2.31 5.55
C GLN A 355 2.10 -2.64 6.01
N VAL A 356 1.60 -1.94 7.03
CA VAL A 356 0.24 -2.07 7.54
C VAL A 356 -0.52 -0.75 7.40
N PRO A 357 -1.86 -0.80 7.23
CA PRO A 357 -2.68 0.41 7.25
C PRO A 357 -2.53 1.16 8.57
N ASN A 358 -2.40 2.49 8.51
CA ASN A 358 -2.29 3.35 9.70
C ASN A 358 -3.56 4.16 9.98
N SER A 359 -4.61 3.95 9.19
CA SER A 359 -5.86 4.68 9.26
C SER A 359 -7.00 3.83 8.72
N GLY A 360 -8.22 4.17 9.14
CA GLY A 360 -9.42 3.41 8.80
C GLY A 360 -9.83 2.46 9.92
N ILE A 361 -11.01 1.88 9.74
CA ILE A 361 -11.55 0.89 10.68
C ILE A 361 -10.79 -0.41 10.45
N ASN A 362 -10.23 -0.98 11.51
CA ASN A 362 -9.68 -2.33 11.44
C ASN A 362 -10.86 -3.31 11.36
N ILE A 363 -11.23 -3.69 10.13
CA ILE A 363 -12.34 -4.61 9.86
C ILE A 363 -12.10 -6.00 10.47
N ASP A 364 -10.84 -6.39 10.69
CA ASP A 364 -10.48 -7.66 11.33
C ASP A 364 -10.55 -7.58 12.86
N ALA A 365 -10.57 -6.37 13.44
CA ALA A 365 -10.83 -6.16 14.87
C ALA A 365 -12.32 -6.08 15.20
N ILE A 366 -13.21 -6.08 14.19
CA ILE A 366 -14.66 -6.18 14.41
C ILE A 366 -15.00 -7.66 14.61
N ALA A 367 -14.78 -8.15 15.82
CA ALA A 367 -15.38 -9.40 16.31
C ALA A 367 -15.43 -9.44 17.85
N SER A 368 -16.50 -8.92 18.44
CA SER A 368 -17.44 -9.70 19.26
C SER A 368 -18.69 -8.88 19.57
N ASP A 369 -19.88 -9.47 19.37
CA ASP A 369 -21.19 -8.92 19.76
C ASP A 369 -21.37 -8.95 21.29
N ASP A 370 -20.36 -8.54 22.08
CA ASP A 370 -20.43 -8.56 23.55
C ASP A 370 -20.75 -7.18 24.16
N ASP A 371 -20.95 -6.13 23.33
CA ASP A 371 -21.26 -4.78 23.81
C ASP A 371 -22.77 -4.41 23.72
N GLU A 372 -23.66 -5.38 23.50
CA GLU A 372 -25.13 -5.20 23.59
C GLU A 372 -25.76 -5.79 24.87
N GLU A 373 -25.09 -5.75 26.02
CA GLU A 373 -25.80 -5.81 27.32
C GLU A 373 -25.17 -4.84 28.34
N GLY A 374 -25.75 -3.64 28.43
CA GLY A 374 -25.42 -2.62 29.45
C GLY A 374 -26.54 -1.63 29.68
#